data_AF-A0A7V3BUQ3-F1
#
_entry.id   AF-A0A7V3BUQ3-F1
#
_cell.length_a   1.000
_cell.length_b   1.000
_cell.length_c   1.000
_cell.angle_alpha   90.00
_cell.angle_beta   90.00
_cell.angle_gamma   90.00
#
_symmetry.space_group_name_H-M   'P 1'
#
loop_
_entity.id
_entity.type
_entity.pdbx_description
1 polymer ?
#
loop_
_entity_poly.entity_id
_entity_poly.type
_entity_poly.pdbx_seq_one_letter_code
_entity_poly.pdbx_strand_id
1 'polypeptide(L)' 'MPYGWHDGGWGVLWMIASWALIVAIVVFAVRAFSSGEQRDRSGRERDPGAILDERFARGEISEEEYRERKRVLDEARR' A
#
# COMPACT_ATOMS: atom_id res chain seq x y z
N MET A 1 -18.02 15.03 45.34
CA MET A 1 -18.82 14.30 44.34
C MET A 1 -17.87 13.94 43.21
N PRO A 2 -17.59 12.65 42.92
CA PRO A 2 -16.53 12.27 42.00
C PRO A 2 -16.94 12.53 40.55
N TYR A 3 -15.95 13.01 39.79
CA TYR A 3 -16.06 13.62 38.48
C TYR A 3 -16.39 12.61 37.36
N GLY A 4 -17.39 12.95 36.55
CA GLY A 4 -17.35 12.90 35.07
C GLY A 4 -16.96 11.59 34.39
N TRP A 5 -17.78 10.54 34.48
CA TRP A 5 -17.72 9.36 33.60
C TRP A 5 -18.31 9.63 32.20
N HIS A 6 -18.07 10.81 31.62
CA HIS A 6 -18.64 11.21 30.32
C HIS A 6 -17.59 11.48 29.24
N ASP A 7 -16.31 11.56 29.59
CA ASP A 7 -15.21 11.84 28.64
C ASP A 7 -14.56 10.57 28.05
N GLY A 8 -14.97 9.37 28.47
CA GLY A 8 -14.39 8.12 27.98
C GLY A 8 -14.69 7.82 26.50
N GLY A 9 -15.87 8.22 26.01
CA GLY A 9 -16.29 7.95 24.63
C GLY A 9 -15.61 8.84 23.59
N TRP A 10 -15.42 10.13 23.91
CA TRP A 10 -14.75 11.09 23.03
C TRP A 10 -13.26 10.78 22.85
N GLY A 11 -12.58 10.31 23.89
CA GLY A 11 -11.19 9.85 23.79
C GLY A 11 -11.02 8.63 22.87
N VAL A 12 -11.95 7.67 22.95
CA VAL A 12 -11.94 6.48 22.08
C VAL A 12 -12.24 6.86 20.62
N LEU A 13 -13.19 7.76 20.39
CA LEU A 13 -13.48 8.27 19.05
C LEU A 13 -12.28 8.99 18.44
N TRP A 14 -11.59 9.83 19.21
CA TRP A 14 -10.36 10.49 18.76
C TRP A 14 -9.24 9.49 18.44
N MET A 15 -9.07 8.46 19.27
CA MET A 15 -8.09 7.41 19.01
C MET A 15 -8.37 6.70 17.68
N ILE A 16 -9.62 6.30 17.45
CA ILE A 16 -10.05 5.63 16.20
C ILE A 16 -9.90 6.57 15.00
N ALA A 17 -10.28 7.85 15.14
CA ALA A 17 -10.14 8.84 14.08
C ALA A 17 -8.68 9.06 13.67
N SER A 18 -7.75 9.12 14.63
CA SER A 18 -6.32 9.21 14.33
C SER A 18 -5.80 7.98 13.58
N TRP A 19 -6.21 6.77 13.97
CA TRP A 19 -5.86 5.56 13.24
C TRP A 19 -6.47 5.52 11.83
N ALA A 20 -7.74 5.94 11.68
CA ALA A 20 -8.40 6.03 10.39
C ALA A 20 -7.71 7.04 9.46
N LEU A 21 -7.22 8.17 10.01
CA LEU A 21 -6.45 9.16 9.26
C LEU A 21 -5.12 8.59 8.76
N ILE A 22 -4.39 7.87 9.61
CA ILE A 22 -3.13 7.20 9.22
C ILE A 22 -3.41 6.21 8.08
N VAL A 23 -4.43 5.37 8.21
CA VAL A 23 -4.82 4.41 7.16
C VAL A 23 -5.22 5.15 5.87
N ALA A 24 -5.99 6.24 5.98
CA ALA A 24 -6.39 7.03 4.82
C ALA A 24 -5.18 7.64 4.10
N ILE A 25 -4.17 8.13 4.83
CA ILE A 25 -2.92 8.64 4.25
C ILE A 25 -2.15 7.52 3.53
N VAL A 26 -2.03 6.34 4.16
CA VAL A 26 -1.36 5.18 3.53
C VAL A 26 -2.09 4.76 2.27
N VAL A 27 -3.43 4.61 2.32
CA VAL A 27 -4.25 4.26 1.15
C VAL A 27 -4.16 5.33 0.08
N PHE A 28 -4.18 6.61 0.44
CA PHE A 28 -4.05 7.72 -0.50
C PHE A 28 -2.66 7.73 -1.15
N ALA A 29 -1.59 7.52 -0.39
CA ALA A 29 -0.24 7.40 -0.91
C ALA A 29 -0.14 6.21 -1.88
N VAL A 30 -0.56 5.03 -1.46
CA VAL A 30 -0.60 3.82 -2.33
C VAL A 30 -1.43 4.09 -3.57
N ARG A 31 -2.60 4.71 -3.45
CA ARG A 31 -3.46 5.04 -4.58
C ARG A 31 -2.86 6.12 -5.47
N ALA A 32 -2.14 7.10 -4.94
CA ALA A 32 -1.47 8.13 -5.73
C ALA A 32 -0.27 7.57 -6.49
N PHE A 33 0.55 6.74 -5.85
CA PHE A 33 1.65 6.03 -6.49
C PHE A 33 1.16 4.95 -7.47
N SER A 34 0.05 4.26 -7.16
CA SER A 34 -0.58 3.27 -8.04
C SER A 34 -1.37 3.90 -9.19
N SER A 35 -1.97 5.09 -8.99
CA SER A 35 -2.69 5.82 -10.05
C SER A 35 -1.75 6.60 -10.97
N GLY A 36 -0.49 6.83 -10.56
CA GLY A 36 0.57 7.30 -11.46
C GLY A 36 0.80 6.36 -12.65
N GLU A 37 0.55 5.06 -12.47
CA GLU A 37 0.69 4.02 -13.50
C GLU A 37 -0.57 3.83 -14.37
N GLN A 38 -1.67 4.54 -14.09
CA GLN A 38 -2.95 4.36 -14.82
C GLN A 38 -3.32 5.47 -15.79
N ARG A 39 -2.48 6.50 -15.95
CA ARG A 39 -2.72 7.54 -16.98
C ARG A 39 -2.23 7.18 -18.38
N ASP A 40 -1.50 6.08 -18.56
CA ASP A 40 -1.04 5.61 -19.88
C ASP A 40 -1.73 4.33 -20.36
N ARG A 41 -3.06 4.25 -20.20
CA ARG A 41 -3.88 3.21 -20.85
C ARG A 41 -4.09 3.47 -22.34
N SER A 42 -3.00 3.64 -23.10
CA SER A 42 -3.08 3.63 -24.56
C SER A 42 -1.91 2.99 -25.33
N GLY A 43 -0.92 2.32 -24.71
CA GLY A 43 0.01 1.63 -25.62
C GLY A 43 1.27 0.92 -25.15
N ARG A 44 1.49 0.59 -23.87
CA ARG A 44 2.66 -0.22 -23.54
C ARG A 44 2.41 -1.24 -22.44
N GLU A 45 2.81 -2.46 -22.76
CA GLU A 45 2.89 -3.65 -21.92
C GLU A 45 2.88 -3.37 -20.43
N ARG A 46 2.00 -4.06 -19.71
CA ARG A 46 2.08 -4.20 -18.25
C ARG A 46 3.52 -4.57 -17.91
N ASP A 47 4.23 -3.66 -17.25
CA ASP A 47 5.61 -3.89 -16.82
C ASP A 47 5.63 -5.21 -16.02
N PRO A 48 6.39 -6.23 -16.45
CA PRO A 48 6.47 -7.51 -15.74
C PRO A 48 6.88 -7.34 -14.28
N GLY A 49 7.60 -6.26 -13.94
CA GLY A 49 7.94 -5.90 -12.56
C GLY A 49 6.73 -5.53 -11.72
N ALA A 50 5.75 -4.82 -12.29
CA ALA A 50 4.53 -4.41 -11.58
C ALA A 50 3.65 -5.61 -11.18
N ILE A 51 3.64 -6.68 -11.99
CA ILE A 51 2.93 -7.92 -11.67
C ILE A 51 3.61 -8.67 -10.51
N LEU A 52 4.95 -8.60 -10.45
CA LEU A 52 5.74 -9.18 -9.36
C LEU A 52 5.53 -8.45 -8.04
N ASP A 53 5.53 -7.13 -8.07
CA ASP A 53 5.25 -6.28 -6.90
C ASP A 53 3.84 -6.53 -6.35
N GLU A 54 2.84 -6.67 -7.24
CA GLU A 54 1.46 -6.96 -6.85
C GLU A 54 1.33 -8.32 -6.14
N ARG A 55 1.99 -9.36 -6.66
CA ARG A 55 1.93 -10.71 -6.05
C ARG A 55 2.72 -10.79 -4.74
N PHE A 56 3.83 -10.05 -4.60
CA PHE A 56 4.56 -9.95 -3.35
C PHE A 56 3.73 -9.22 -2.27
N ALA A 57 3.05 -8.13 -2.64
CA ALA A 57 2.16 -7.41 -1.73
C ALA A 57 0.95 -8.24 -1.28
N ARG A 58 0.48 -9.17 -2.13
CA ARG A 58 -0.55 -10.16 -1.77
C ARG A 58 -0.03 -11.31 -0.90
N GLY A 59 1.30 -11.43 -0.74
CA GLY A 59 1.93 -12.54 -0.02
C GLY A 59 1.90 -13.88 -0.78
N GLU A 60 1.62 -13.86 -2.09
CA GLU A 60 1.58 -15.07 -2.94
C GLU A 60 2.99 -15.57 -3.31
N ILE A 61 4.01 -14.74 -3.10
CA ILE A 61 5.43 -15.06 -3.38
C ILE A 61 6.29 -14.66 -2.19
N SER A 62 7.31 -15.46 -1.90
CA SER A 62 8.28 -15.16 -0.86
C SER A 62 9.26 -14.06 -1.30
N GLU A 63 9.92 -13.43 -0.34
CA GLU A 63 10.91 -12.38 -0.59
C GLU A 63 12.11 -12.87 -1.42
N GLU A 64 12.50 -14.14 -1.23
CA GLU A 64 13.58 -14.78 -1.99
C GLU A 64 13.23 -14.92 -3.47
N GLU A 65 12.02 -15.40 -3.76
CA GLU A 65 11.52 -15.58 -5.12
C GLU A 65 11.26 -14.23 -5.81
N TYR A 66 10.86 -13.21 -5.05
CA TYR A 66 10.76 -11.83 -5.54
C TYR A 66 12.13 -11.28 -5.97
N ARG A 67 13.16 -11.44 -5.12
CA ARG A 67 14.52 -10.94 -5.42
C ARG A 67 15.15 -11.62 -6.62
N GLU A 68 14.97 -12.94 -6.75
CA GLU A 68 15.49 -13.71 -7.87
C GLU A 68 14.88 -13.25 -9.20
N ARG A 69 13.55 -13.19 -9.27
CA ARG A 69 12.83 -12.78 -10.48
C ARG A 69 13.08 -11.31 -10.84
N LYS A 70 13.23 -10.43 -9.86
CA LYS A 70 13.59 -9.02 -10.07
C LYS A 70 14.99 -8.88 -10.67
N ARG A 71 15.96 -9.68 -10.22
CA ARG A 71 17.31 -9.72 -10.81
C ARG A 71 17.29 -10.18 -12.27
N VAL A 72 16.57 -11.26 -12.57
CA VAL A 72 16.44 -11.77 -13.95
C VAL A 72 15.83 -10.73 -14.87
N LEU A 73 14.81 -10.00 -14.40
CA LEU A 73 14.16 -8.95 -15.17
C LEU A 73 15.11 -7.75 -15.42
N ASP A 74 15.93 -7.40 -14.44
CA ASP A 74 16.91 -6.29 -14.54
C ASP A 74 18.08 -6.66 -15.47
N GLU A 75 18.52 -7.92 -15.46
CA GLU A 75 19.49 -8.47 -16.41
C GLU A 75 18.95 -8.50 -17.86
N ALA A 76 17.69 -8.88 -18.05
CA ALA A 76 17.06 -8.91 -19.37
C ALA A 76 16.84 -7.51 -19.97
N ARG A 77 16.90 -6.46 -19.15
CA ARG A 77 16.72 -5.05 -19.56
C ARG A 77 18.04 -4.33 -19.85
N ARG A 78 19.18 -4.96 -19.57
CA ARG A 78 20.52 -4.48 -19.96
C ARG A 78 20.90 -4.96 -21.35
#